data_AF-A0AAI9ZEX1-F1
#
_entry.id   AF-A0AAI9ZEX1-F1
#
_cell.length_a   1.000
_cell.length_b   1.000
_cell.length_c   1.000
_cell.angle_alpha   90.00
_cell.angle_beta   90.00
_cell.angle_gamma   90.00
#
_symmetry.space_group_name_H-M   'P 1'
#
loop_
_entity.id
_entity.type
_entity.pdbx_description
1 polymer ?
#
loop_
_entity_poly.entity_id
_entity_poly.type
_entity_poly.pdbx_seq_one_letter_code
_entity_poly.pdbx_strand_id
1 'polypeptide(L)' 'MRAVFAIVSLLAATVAARFDGPCTDTVCGESNVNCEAEGRICVGFPSVDPEKRIGCACSIV' A
#
# COMPACT_ATOMS: atom_id res chain seq x y z
N MET A 1 -31.21 -41.82 -0.34
CA MET A 1 -29.81 -41.47 -0.04
C MET A 1 -29.70 -39.95 -0.10
N ARG A 2 -29.67 -39.27 1.06
CA ARG A 2 -29.68 -37.81 1.15
C ARG A 2 -28.25 -37.31 0.92
N ALA A 3 -27.99 -36.76 -0.26
CA ALA A 3 -26.71 -36.15 -0.60
C ALA A 3 -26.54 -34.89 0.25
N VAL A 4 -25.68 -34.99 1.27
CA VAL A 4 -25.27 -33.86 2.10
C VAL A 4 -24.19 -33.12 1.31
N PHE A 5 -24.56 -31.99 0.72
CA PHE A 5 -23.62 -31.09 0.06
C PHE A 5 -22.71 -30.47 1.12
N ALA A 6 -21.46 -30.94 1.17
CA ALA A 6 -20.43 -30.35 2.01
C ALA A 6 -20.01 -28.99 1.41
N ILE A 7 -20.43 -27.91 2.07
CA ILE A 7 -20.09 -26.54 1.67
C ILE A 7 -18.69 -26.27 2.24
N VAL A 8 -17.66 -26.38 1.40
CA VAL A 8 -16.29 -26.00 1.76
C VAL A 8 -16.18 -24.48 1.68
N SER A 9 -16.24 -23.82 2.83
CA SER A 9 -16.01 -22.38 2.94
C SER A 9 -14.53 -22.07 2.79
N LEU A 10 -14.09 -21.62 1.61
CA LEU A 10 -12.74 -21.09 1.40
C LEU A 10 -12.62 -19.73 2.10
N LEU A 11 -11.94 -19.70 3.25
CA LEU A 11 -11.45 -18.45 3.84
C LEU A 11 -10.30 -17.92 2.99
N ALA A 12 -10.61 -17.11 1.99
CA ALA A 12 -9.61 -16.30 1.31
C ALA A 12 -9.10 -15.24 2.30
N ALA A 13 -7.94 -15.50 2.92
CA ALA A 13 -7.24 -14.50 3.70
C ALA A 13 -6.80 -13.38 2.75
N THR A 14 -7.50 -12.25 2.76
CA THR A 14 -7.08 -11.03 2.07
C THR A 14 -5.87 -10.48 2.80
N VAL A 15 -4.66 -10.94 2.44
CA VAL A 15 -3.42 -10.29 2.82
C VAL A 15 -3.48 -8.91 2.17
N ALA A 16 -3.79 -7.87 2.96
CA ALA A 16 -3.67 -6.50 2.49
C ALA A 16 -2.21 -6.32 2.05
N ALA A 17 -1.99 -6.16 0.74
CA ALA A 17 -0.67 -5.96 0.16
C ALA A 17 -0.03 -4.75 0.85
N ARG A 18 1.01 -4.99 1.66
CA ARG A 18 1.79 -3.93 2.28
C ARG A 18 2.59 -3.25 1.18
N PHE A 19 2.78 -1.94 1.31
CA PHE A 19 3.60 -1.21 0.35
C PHE A 19 5.06 -1.38 0.73
N ASP A 20 5.77 -2.24 0.01
CA ASP A 20 7.19 -2.50 0.20
C ASP A 20 8.10 -1.76 -0.79
N GLY A 21 7.50 -0.99 -1.72
CA GLY A 21 8.24 -0.23 -2.73
C GLY A 21 9.11 0.90 -2.16
N PRO A 22 10.11 1.37 -2.92
CA PRO A 22 10.82 2.60 -2.59
C PRO A 22 9.90 3.82 -2.78
N CYS A 23 9.98 4.80 -1.87
CA CYS A 23 9.37 6.11 -2.07
C CYS A 23 10.39 6.99 -2.80
N THR A 24 10.18 7.25 -4.09
CA THR A 24 11.05 8.09 -4.92
C THR A 24 10.48 9.48 -5.09
N ASP A 25 11.29 10.51 -4.87
CA ASP A 25 10.84 11.92 -4.88
C ASP A 25 10.31 12.39 -6.24
N THR A 26 10.83 11.83 -7.33
CA THR A 26 10.44 12.19 -8.70
C THR A 26 9.19 11.46 -9.20
N VAL A 27 8.82 10.35 -8.55
CA VAL A 27 7.71 9.48 -8.91
C VAL A 27 7.09 8.92 -7.62
N CYS A 28 6.32 9.75 -6.94
CA CYS A 28 5.79 9.47 -5.62
C CYS A 28 4.32 9.01 -5.65
N GLY A 29 4.03 7.91 -4.98
CA GLY A 29 2.68 7.36 -4.81
C GLY A 29 2.06 6.85 -6.12
N GLU A 30 0.79 6.43 -6.05
CA GLU A 30 0.05 5.92 -7.21
C GLU A 30 -0.08 6.96 -8.33
N SER A 31 -0.19 8.23 -7.96
CA SER A 31 -0.32 9.34 -8.90
C SER A 31 1.01 9.75 -9.55
N ASN A 32 2.13 9.08 -9.25
CA ASN A 32 3.45 9.34 -9.86
C ASN A 32 3.86 10.83 -9.77
N VAL A 33 3.63 11.47 -8.63
CA VAL A 33 3.87 12.90 -8.43
C VAL A 33 5.36 13.18 -8.25
N ASN A 34 5.86 14.23 -8.88
CA ASN A 34 7.21 14.73 -8.65
C ASN A 34 7.21 15.71 -7.45
N CYS A 35 7.46 15.19 -6.25
CA CYS A 35 7.56 15.99 -5.02
C CYS A 35 8.78 16.92 -5.05
N GLU A 36 9.88 16.49 -5.69
CA GLU A 36 11.13 17.27 -5.78
C GLU A 36 10.92 18.59 -6.52
N ALA A 37 10.14 18.57 -7.60
CA ALA A 37 9.77 19.78 -8.36
C ALA A 37 8.99 20.81 -7.52
N GLU A 38 8.37 20.36 -6.43
CA GLU A 38 7.62 21.19 -5.49
C GLU A 38 8.41 21.49 -4.20
N GLY A 39 9.68 21.11 -4.12
CA GLY A 39 10.53 21.27 -2.93
C GLY A 39 10.07 20.42 -1.74
N ARG A 40 9.39 19.31 -2.00
CA ARG A 40 8.86 18.35 -1.02
C ARG A 40 9.64 17.03 -1.09
N ILE A 41 9.43 16.18 -0.08
CA ILE A 41 9.98 14.82 -0.03
C ILE A 41 8.88 13.77 -0.12
N CYS A 42 9.17 12.63 -0.73
CA CYS A 42 8.27 11.49 -0.80
C CYS A 42 8.50 10.55 0.38
N VAL A 43 7.49 10.42 1.25
CA VAL A 43 7.58 9.63 2.48
C VAL A 43 6.49 8.57 2.56
N GLY A 44 6.70 7.56 3.40
CA GLY A 44 5.70 6.54 3.68
C GLY A 44 4.44 7.17 4.27
N PHE A 45 3.27 6.77 3.75
CA PHE A 45 1.95 7.21 4.21
C PHE A 45 1.10 5.99 4.64
N PRO A 46 0.25 6.11 5.68
CA PRO A 46 0.09 7.24 6.61
C PRO A 46 1.22 7.33 7.65
N SER A 47 2.14 6.38 7.64
CA SER A 47 3.26 6.29 8.58
C SER A 47 4.55 6.09 7.81
N VAL A 48 5.65 6.66 8.31
CA VAL A 48 7.00 6.42 7.82
C VAL A 48 7.55 5.05 8.25
N ASP A 49 6.88 4.39 9.21
CA ASP A 49 7.16 3.02 9.62
C ASP A 49 6.85 2.04 8.46
N PRO A 50 7.85 1.28 7.95
CA PRO A 50 7.67 0.33 6.86
C PRO A 50 6.56 -0.69 7.09
N GLU A 51 6.32 -1.09 8.34
CA GLU A 51 5.28 -2.09 8.65
C GLU A 51 3.87 -1.48 8.57
N LYS A 52 3.76 -0.16 8.73
CA LYS A 52 2.47 0.56 8.81
C LYS A 52 2.17 1.37 7.54
N ARG A 53 3.10 1.49 6.60
CA ARG A 53 2.87 2.23 5.35
C ARG A 53 2.02 1.41 4.38
N ILE A 54 1.10 2.11 3.72
CA ILE A 54 0.23 1.58 2.68
C ILE A 54 0.58 2.16 1.29
N GLY A 55 1.48 3.14 1.26
CA GLY A 55 1.91 3.83 0.06
C GLY A 55 2.93 4.91 0.38
N CYS A 56 3.14 5.82 -0.58
CA CYS A 56 3.92 7.03 -0.40
C CYS A 56 3.07 8.26 -0.70
N ALA A 57 3.39 9.38 -0.05
CA ALA A 57 2.82 10.69 -0.33
C ALA A 57 3.89 11.78 -0.22
N CYS A 58 3.68 12.90 -0.91
CA CYS A 58 4.54 14.08 -0.73
C CYS A 58 4.26 14.70 0.64
N SER A 59 5.31 14.97 1.40
CA SER A 59 5.26 15.73 2.66
C SER A 59 6.15 16.97 2.56
N ILE A 60 5.77 18.02 3.27
CA ILE A 60 6.72 19.07 3.63
C ILE A 60 7.63 18.52 4.73
N VAL A 61 8.89 18.93 4.71
CA VAL A 61 9.85 18.64 5.80
C VAL A 61 9.60 19.57 6.98
#